data_AF-A0A933AWN3-F1
#
_entry.id   AF-A0A933AWN3-F1
#
_cell.length_a   1.000
_cell.length_b   1.000
_cell.length_c   1.000
_cell.angle_alpha   90.00
_cell.angle_beta   90.00
_cell.angle_gamma   90.00
#
_symmetry.space_group_name_H-M   'P 1'
#
loop_
_entity.id
_entity.type
_entity.pdbx_description
1 polymer ?
#
loop_
_entity_poly.entity_id
_entity_poly.type
_entity_poly.pdbx_seq_one_letter_code
_entity_poly.pdbx_strand_id
1 'polypeptide(L)'
;MESWLETPTPRTPLEFLQLEREVAAASERQADVILHQHLLRAHDDAFVRRAVGAARERCPNRLRHRGKRPTWVLMPGGTRCLVSTPYLRPVPPRQGPKRRKRGPTGVGVYPVLDALGFNDGVSPATRSELSLYTVQAGSYREAVGLLAEHGLRVEVKTLKRVALSTARADLSARDAALERARQEPIDRHGPLAGQRVRVGLDGGRVRTRKPHPGRKTKNGRHRYDTPWCEPRLLVIDVFDRKGKTDRLRLPLYDVLIDDVSTPLWLW
;
A
#
# COMPACT_ATOMS: atom_id res chain seq x y z
N MET A 1 -6.92 30.88 7.27
CA MET A 1 -8.06 31.20 6.38
C MET A 1 -8.00 32.66 5.96
N GLU A 2 -7.73 33.60 6.88
CA GLU A 2 -7.51 35.04 6.57
C GLU A 2 -6.41 35.30 5.52
N SER A 3 -5.33 34.52 5.49
CA SER A 3 -4.23 34.75 4.52
C SER A 3 -4.60 34.51 3.05
N TRP A 4 -5.68 33.78 2.74
CA TRP A 4 -6.10 33.54 1.35
C TRP A 4 -6.86 34.73 0.76
N LEU A 5 -7.43 35.59 1.61
CA LEU A 5 -8.11 36.81 1.17
C LEU A 5 -7.13 37.90 0.69
N GLU A 6 -5.86 37.78 1.06
CA GLU A 6 -4.77 38.66 0.61
C GLU A 6 -4.12 38.16 -0.69
N THR A 7 -4.53 36.99 -1.20
CA THR A 7 -3.97 36.45 -2.44
C THR A 7 -4.42 37.30 -3.63
N PRO A 8 -3.51 37.72 -4.55
CA PRO A 8 -3.88 38.55 -5.69
C PRO A 8 -5.02 37.94 -6.49
N THR A 9 -5.99 38.78 -6.88
CA THR A 9 -7.13 38.32 -7.68
C THR A 9 -6.65 37.80 -9.02
N PRO A 10 -6.89 36.52 -9.37
CA PRO A 10 -6.50 35.98 -10.66
C PRO A 10 -7.23 36.73 -11.79
N ARG A 11 -6.49 37.07 -12.85
CA ARG A 11 -6.96 37.80 -14.03
C ARG A 11 -7.00 36.93 -15.28
N THR A 12 -6.45 35.72 -15.22
CA THR A 12 -6.48 34.76 -16.34
C THR A 12 -6.98 33.37 -15.89
N PRO A 13 -7.48 32.53 -16.82
CA PRO A 13 -7.87 31.16 -16.50
C PRO A 13 -6.72 30.33 -15.91
N LEU A 14 -5.49 30.56 -16.37
CA LEU A 14 -4.31 29.84 -15.86
C LEU A 14 -3.98 30.25 -14.41
N GLU A 15 -4.08 31.55 -14.10
CA GLU A 15 -3.90 32.04 -12.73
C GLU A 15 -4.99 31.49 -11.80
N PHE A 16 -6.23 31.38 -12.26
CA PHE A 16 -7.31 30.80 -11.46
C PHE A 16 -7.06 29.30 -11.19
N LEU A 17 -6.69 28.53 -12.21
CA LEU A 17 -6.32 27.12 -12.05
C LEU A 17 -5.18 26.92 -11.05
N GLN A 18 -4.17 27.80 -11.10
CA GLN A 18 -3.05 27.76 -10.16
C GLN A 18 -3.53 28.04 -8.73
N LEU A 19 -4.39 29.04 -8.54
CA LEU A 19 -5.01 29.34 -7.26
C LEU A 19 -5.83 28.16 -6.72
N GLU A 20 -6.65 27.53 -7.56
CA GLU A 20 -7.44 26.34 -7.18
C GLU A 20 -6.54 25.22 -6.65
N ARG A 21 -5.44 24.93 -7.35
CA ARG A 21 -4.45 23.92 -6.96
C ARG A 21 -3.76 24.28 -5.64
N GLU A 22 -3.39 25.54 -5.44
CA GLU A 22 -2.73 25.99 -4.22
C GLU A 22 -3.65 25.93 -2.99
N VAL A 23 -4.90 26.37 -3.13
CA VAL A 23 -5.92 26.32 -2.08
C VAL A 23 -6.27 24.88 -1.73
N ALA A 24 -6.46 24.02 -2.73
CA ALA A 24 -6.71 22.60 -2.51
C ALA A 24 -5.55 21.94 -1.75
N ALA A 25 -4.32 22.13 -2.23
CA ALA A 25 -3.13 21.56 -1.59
C ALA A 25 -2.94 22.09 -0.15
N ALA A 26 -3.27 23.35 0.12
CA ALA A 26 -3.22 23.89 1.47
C ALA A 26 -4.29 23.30 2.39
N SER A 27 -5.49 23.05 1.87
CA SER A 27 -6.58 22.40 2.61
C SER A 27 -6.19 20.97 2.99
N GLU A 28 -5.56 20.23 2.08
CA GLU A 28 -5.03 18.90 2.35
C GLU A 28 -3.96 18.91 3.45
N ARG A 29 -3.02 19.88 3.40
CA ARG A 29 -2.03 20.05 4.48
C ARG A 29 -2.67 20.39 5.82
N GLN A 30 -3.77 21.14 5.82
CA GLN A 30 -4.53 21.42 7.05
C GLN A 30 -5.21 20.14 7.58
N ALA A 31 -5.75 19.30 6.70
CA ALA A 31 -6.29 18.00 7.07
C ALA A 31 -5.19 17.10 7.68
N ASP A 32 -3.98 17.11 7.12
CA ASP A 32 -2.83 16.39 7.68
C ASP A 32 -2.51 16.80 9.13
N VAL A 33 -2.65 18.09 9.48
CA VAL A 33 -2.45 18.57 10.86
C VAL A 33 -3.48 17.95 11.81
N ILE A 34 -4.75 17.91 11.41
CA ILE A 34 -5.83 17.32 12.19
C ILE A 34 -5.57 15.81 12.37
N LEU A 35 -5.25 15.10 11.29
CA LEU A 35 -4.92 13.68 11.32
C LEU A 35 -3.69 13.40 12.20
N HIS A 36 -2.67 14.26 12.16
CA HIS A 36 -1.49 14.14 13.01
C HIS A 36 -1.87 14.28 14.50
N GLN A 37 -2.76 15.21 14.86
CA GLN A 37 -3.25 15.31 16.24
C GLN A 37 -3.98 14.04 16.68
N HIS A 38 -4.82 13.45 15.82
CA HIS A 38 -5.46 12.16 16.12
C HIS A 38 -4.43 11.03 16.28
N LEU A 39 -3.40 11.00 15.44
CA LEU A 39 -2.30 10.06 15.58
C LEU A 39 -1.58 10.21 16.91
N LEU A 40 -1.29 11.44 17.36
CA LEU A 40 -0.68 11.69 18.67
C LEU A 40 -1.62 11.27 19.82
N ARG A 41 -2.92 11.53 19.72
CA ARG A 41 -3.93 11.11 20.71
C ARG A 41 -4.05 9.58 20.81
N ALA A 42 -3.93 8.87 19.69
CA ALA A 42 -3.92 7.41 19.69
C ALA A 42 -2.72 6.79 20.42
N HIS A 43 -1.70 7.58 20.79
CA HIS A 43 -0.60 7.12 21.64
C HIS A 43 -0.96 7.15 23.14
N ASP A 44 -2.21 6.84 23.48
CA ASP A 44 -2.63 6.61 24.86
C ASP A 44 -2.05 5.29 25.42
N ASP A 45 -1.90 5.20 26.74
CA ASP A 45 -1.25 4.06 27.39
C ASP A 45 -2.01 2.73 27.21
N ALA A 46 -3.32 2.76 27.02
CA ALA A 46 -4.11 1.55 26.82
C ALA A 46 -3.90 1.00 25.39
N PHE A 47 -4.00 1.87 24.37
CA PHE A 47 -3.75 1.47 22.99
C PHE A 47 -2.30 1.06 22.77
N VAL A 48 -1.34 1.80 23.33
CA VAL A 48 0.09 1.44 23.27
C VAL A 48 0.34 0.04 23.83
N ARG A 49 -0.22 -0.31 24.99
CA ARG A 49 -0.05 -1.64 25.60
C ARG A 49 -0.64 -2.74 24.71
N ARG A 50 -1.86 -2.53 24.18
CA ARG A 50 -2.50 -3.49 23.25
C ARG A 50 -1.66 -3.69 21.99
N ALA A 51 -1.22 -2.60 21.36
CA ALA A 51 -0.42 -2.64 20.14
C ALA A 51 0.94 -3.35 20.36
N VAL A 52 1.61 -3.08 21.50
CA VAL A 52 2.84 -3.78 21.88
C VAL A 52 2.62 -5.27 22.12
N GLY A 53 1.50 -5.65 22.75
CA GLY A 53 1.09 -7.05 22.96
C GLY A 53 0.89 -7.76 21.63
N ALA A 54 0.02 -7.23 20.78
CA ALA A 54 -0.27 -7.78 19.45
C ALA A 54 1.00 -7.93 18.59
N ALA A 55 1.91 -6.94 18.62
CA ALA A 55 3.17 -7.03 17.89
C ALA A 55 4.08 -8.16 18.40
N ARG A 56 4.05 -8.48 19.69
CA ARG A 56 4.79 -9.60 20.27
C ARG A 56 4.19 -10.95 19.91
N GLU A 57 2.87 -11.06 19.89
CA GLU A 57 2.16 -12.29 19.50
C GLU A 57 2.38 -12.63 18.02
N ARG A 58 2.36 -11.62 17.14
CA ARG A 58 2.62 -11.83 15.70
C ARG A 58 4.07 -12.19 15.37
N CYS A 59 5.02 -11.83 16.22
CA CYS A 59 6.43 -12.02 15.94
C CYS A 59 6.95 -13.33 16.56
N PRO A 60 7.49 -14.27 15.75
CA PRO A 60 8.04 -15.51 16.29
C PRO A 60 9.31 -15.27 17.14
N ASN A 61 10.02 -14.17 16.89
CA ASN A 61 11.19 -13.79 17.66
C ASN A 61 10.82 -12.85 18.82
N ARG A 62 11.46 -13.05 19.98
CA ARG A 62 11.31 -12.15 21.13
C ARG A 62 11.61 -10.70 20.73
N LEU A 63 10.67 -9.80 20.96
CA LEU A 63 10.83 -8.37 20.73
C LEU A 63 11.25 -7.62 22.01
N ARG A 64 12.36 -6.87 21.94
CA ARG A 64 12.81 -5.97 23.02
C ARG A 64 12.29 -4.56 22.80
N HIS A 65 11.65 -3.99 23.81
CA HIS A 65 11.25 -2.59 23.82
C HIS A 65 12.47 -1.67 23.93
N ARG A 66 12.56 -0.64 23.07
CA ARG A 66 13.71 0.28 23.00
C ARG A 66 13.34 1.73 23.31
N GLY A 67 12.21 1.92 24.00
CA GLY A 67 11.62 3.22 24.31
C GLY A 67 10.84 3.79 23.12
N LYS A 68 10.43 5.05 23.25
CA LYS A 68 9.90 5.82 22.12
C LYS A 68 11.05 6.24 21.20
N ARG A 69 10.81 6.26 19.89
CA ARG A 69 11.75 6.74 18.88
C ARG A 69 11.04 7.71 17.96
N PRO A 70 11.68 8.84 17.59
CA PRO A 70 11.14 9.73 16.58
C PRO A 70 11.20 9.04 15.22
N THR A 71 10.11 9.12 14.46
CA THR A 71 10.03 8.63 13.09
C THR A 71 9.13 9.53 12.25
N TRP A 72 9.42 9.62 10.95
CA TRP A 72 8.64 10.42 10.02
C TRP A 72 7.59 9.55 9.35
N VAL A 73 6.35 10.06 9.27
CA VAL A 73 5.27 9.48 8.48
C VAL A 73 4.81 10.49 7.44
N LEU A 74 4.52 10.02 6.23
CA LEU A 74 3.94 10.82 5.15
C LEU A 74 2.41 10.71 5.19
N MET A 75 1.75 11.85 5.18
CA MET A 75 0.30 12.00 5.22
C MET A 75 -0.28 12.27 3.81
N PRO A 76 -1.60 12.16 3.59
CA PRO A 76 -2.22 12.29 2.27
C PRO A 76 -1.92 13.63 1.59
N GLY A 77 -1.99 14.75 2.32
CA GLY A 77 -1.71 16.09 1.80
C GLY A 77 -0.22 16.38 1.54
N GLY A 78 0.63 15.35 1.55
CA GLY A 78 2.06 15.46 1.31
C GLY A 78 2.88 15.91 2.53
N THR A 79 2.24 16.16 3.68
CA THR A 79 2.94 16.58 4.90
C THR A 79 3.72 15.43 5.50
N ARG A 80 4.98 15.69 5.89
CA ARG A 80 5.77 14.75 6.68
C ARG A 80 5.66 15.12 8.15
N CYS A 81 5.08 14.25 8.95
CA CYS A 81 4.85 14.46 10.37
C CYS A 81 5.86 13.65 11.20
N LEU A 82 6.48 14.29 12.20
CA LEU A 82 7.39 13.63 13.14
C LEU A 82 6.59 13.09 14.32
N VAL A 83 6.68 11.78 14.56
CA VAL A 83 5.95 11.09 15.62
C VAL A 83 6.93 10.35 16.53
N SER A 84 6.80 10.57 17.84
CA SER A 84 7.55 9.81 18.85
C SER A 84 6.73 8.61 19.32
N THR A 85 7.07 7.43 18.82
CA THR A 85 6.26 6.21 19.00
C THR A 85 7.10 5.06 19.57
N PRO A 86 6.55 4.14 20.37
CA PRO A 86 7.26 2.96 20.87
C PRO A 86 7.97 2.20 19.75
N TYR A 87 9.17 1.69 20.03
CA TYR A 87 9.95 0.91 19.07
C TYR A 87 10.33 -0.45 19.64
N LEU A 88 9.96 -1.51 18.92
CA LEU A 88 10.26 -2.89 19.26
C LEU A 88 11.30 -3.46 18.31
N ARG A 89 12.42 -3.94 18.84
CA ARG A 89 13.48 -4.55 18.03
C ARG A 89 13.53 -6.07 18.27
N PRO A 90 13.55 -6.90 17.21
CA PRO A 90 13.83 -8.33 17.36
C PRO A 90 15.15 -8.55 18.10
N VAL A 91 15.11 -9.40 19.11
CA VAL A 91 16.31 -9.92 19.76
C VAL A 91 16.83 -11.04 18.87
N PRO A 92 18.00 -10.88 18.22
CA PRO A 92 18.56 -11.97 17.43
C PRO A 92 18.83 -13.16 18.35
N PRO A 93 18.63 -14.41 17.88
CA PRO A 93 19.10 -15.57 18.60
C PRO A 93 20.61 -15.42 18.89
N ARG A 94 21.04 -15.79 20.09
CA ARG A 94 22.47 -15.77 20.45
C ARG A 94 23.21 -16.76 19.55
N GLN A 95 24.02 -16.27 18.61
CA GLN A 95 25.41 -16.70 18.34
C GLN A 95 25.95 -16.10 17.04
N GLY A 96 27.23 -15.71 17.08
CA GLY A 96 28.05 -15.37 15.91
C GLY A 96 28.72 -13.99 15.98
N PRO A 97 29.90 -13.82 15.36
CA PRO A 97 30.65 -12.56 15.35
C PRO A 97 29.81 -11.40 14.80
N LYS A 98 30.08 -10.18 15.28
CA LYS A 98 29.42 -8.93 14.82
C LYS A 98 29.46 -8.87 13.29
N ARG A 99 28.32 -9.06 12.63
CA ARG A 99 28.21 -8.90 11.18
C ARG A 99 28.45 -7.43 10.82
N ARG A 100 29.40 -7.18 9.90
CA ARG A 100 29.70 -5.84 9.35
C ARG A 100 28.55 -5.24 8.53
N LYS A 101 27.61 -6.07 8.05
CA LYS A 101 26.42 -5.65 7.29
C LYS A 101 25.16 -6.02 8.06
N ARG A 102 24.16 -5.12 8.01
CA ARG A 102 22.84 -5.33 8.59
C ARG A 102 22.21 -6.57 7.97
N GLY A 103 22.00 -7.61 8.77
CA GLY A 103 21.34 -8.83 8.33
C GLY A 103 19.83 -8.63 8.11
N PRO A 104 19.16 -9.61 7.48
CA PRO A 104 17.71 -9.59 7.23
C PRO A 104 16.85 -9.66 8.51
N THR A 105 17.47 -9.85 9.67
CA THR A 105 16.86 -10.05 11.00
C THR A 105 16.27 -8.77 11.60
N GLY A 106 15.45 -8.08 10.81
CA GLY A 106 14.42 -7.15 11.27
C GLY A 106 14.85 -5.69 11.36
N VAL A 107 14.31 -4.88 10.46
CA VAL A 107 13.89 -3.52 10.83
C VAL A 107 12.91 -3.71 11.99
N GLY A 108 13.18 -3.15 13.17
CA GLY A 108 12.22 -3.22 14.27
C GLY A 108 10.87 -2.62 13.88
N VAL A 109 9.83 -2.94 14.64
CA VAL A 109 8.46 -2.49 14.37
C VAL A 109 8.07 -1.34 15.28
N TYR A 110 7.22 -0.46 14.77
CA TYR A 110 6.54 0.59 15.51
C TYR A 110 5.10 0.13 15.78
N PRO A 111 4.82 -0.55 16.92
CA PRO A 111 3.57 -1.26 17.14
C PRO A 111 2.32 -0.37 17.01
N VAL A 112 2.37 0.87 17.51
CA VAL A 112 1.23 1.79 17.44
C VAL A 112 0.94 2.17 15.99
N LEU A 113 1.99 2.51 15.23
CA LEU A 113 1.87 2.84 13.80
C LEU A 113 1.36 1.64 13.01
N ASP A 114 1.94 0.46 13.22
CA ASP A 114 1.53 -0.79 12.56
C ASP A 114 0.07 -1.16 12.88
N ALA A 115 -0.38 -0.99 14.12
CA ALA A 115 -1.77 -1.21 14.51
C ALA A 115 -2.75 -0.23 13.86
N LEU A 116 -2.30 0.97 13.50
CA LEU A 116 -3.08 1.98 12.78
C LEU A 116 -2.92 1.88 11.25
N GLY A 117 -2.19 0.88 10.75
CA GLY A 117 -1.94 0.68 9.31
C GLY A 117 -0.87 1.59 8.70
N PHE A 118 -0.09 2.29 9.52
CA PHE A 118 1.09 3.01 9.08
C PHE A 118 2.24 2.03 8.83
N ASN A 119 2.50 1.76 7.57
CA ASN A 119 3.57 0.87 7.13
C ASN A 119 4.40 1.63 6.07
N ASP A 120 5.67 1.25 5.88
CA ASP A 120 6.57 1.90 4.89
C ASP A 120 6.82 3.41 5.10
N GLY A 121 6.46 3.94 6.27
CA GLY A 121 6.56 5.37 6.60
C GLY A 121 5.45 6.22 5.98
N VAL A 122 4.33 5.62 5.58
CA VAL A 122 3.19 6.33 5.00
C VAL A 122 1.91 5.99 5.76
N SER A 123 0.93 6.90 5.75
CA SER A 123 -0.41 6.66 6.30
C SER A 123 -1.19 5.63 5.46
N PRO A 124 -2.27 5.02 6.00
CA PRO A 124 -3.13 4.13 5.23
C PRO A 124 -3.72 4.78 3.97
N ALA A 125 -4.18 6.03 4.07
CA ALA A 125 -4.76 6.76 2.93
C ALA A 125 -3.69 7.07 1.87
N THR A 126 -2.51 7.55 2.29
CA THR A 126 -1.36 7.74 1.38
C THR A 126 -0.98 6.43 0.71
N ARG A 127 -0.94 5.31 1.43
CA ARG A 127 -0.67 3.99 0.84
C ARG A 127 -1.70 3.64 -0.23
N SER A 128 -2.98 3.87 0.06
CA SER A 128 -4.08 3.61 -0.86
C SER A 128 -3.91 4.41 -2.16
N GLU A 129 -3.66 5.71 -2.07
CA GLU A 129 -3.42 6.57 -3.24
C GLU A 129 -2.20 6.15 -4.05
N LEU A 130 -1.06 5.93 -3.37
CA LEU A 130 0.16 5.48 -4.04
C LEU A 130 -0.07 4.16 -4.78
N SER A 131 -0.78 3.21 -4.17
CA SER A 131 -1.13 1.95 -4.80
C SER A 131 -2.09 2.13 -5.98
N LEU A 132 -3.11 2.98 -5.84
CA LEU A 132 -4.11 3.25 -6.87
C LEU A 132 -3.48 3.86 -8.13
N TYR A 133 -2.73 4.95 -7.99
CA TYR A 133 -2.10 5.63 -9.12
C TYR A 133 -1.00 4.79 -9.77
N THR A 134 -0.39 3.86 -9.03
CA THR A 134 0.54 2.88 -9.59
C THR A 134 -0.14 1.97 -10.64
N VAL A 135 -1.44 1.67 -10.46
CA VAL A 135 -2.22 0.81 -11.36
C VAL A 135 -2.91 1.62 -12.45
N GLN A 136 -3.41 2.82 -12.14
CA GLN A 136 -4.19 3.63 -13.08
C GLN A 136 -3.34 4.39 -14.10
N ALA A 137 -2.12 4.81 -13.74
CA ALA A 137 -1.26 5.57 -14.64
C ALA A 137 -0.56 4.65 -15.66
N GLY A 138 -0.24 5.19 -16.84
CA GLY A 138 0.54 4.50 -17.86
C GLY A 138 2.02 4.32 -17.50
N SER A 139 2.53 5.06 -16.51
CA SER A 139 3.88 4.88 -15.97
C SER A 139 4.03 5.39 -14.54
N TYR A 140 5.10 4.99 -13.85
CA TYR A 140 5.42 5.53 -12.51
C TYR A 140 5.73 7.02 -12.50
N ARG A 141 6.30 7.56 -13.58
CA ARG A 141 6.57 9.00 -13.67
C ARG A 141 5.28 9.78 -13.80
N GLU A 142 4.36 9.29 -14.61
CA GLU A 142 3.03 9.85 -14.75
C GLU A 142 2.26 9.76 -13.44
N ALA A 143 2.28 8.61 -12.76
CA ALA A 143 1.67 8.46 -11.43
C ALA A 143 2.20 9.50 -10.43
N VAL A 144 3.53 9.69 -10.37
CA VAL A 144 4.13 10.73 -9.51
C VAL A 144 3.68 12.14 -9.92
N GLY A 145 3.54 12.41 -11.22
CA GLY A 145 3.00 13.67 -11.72
C GLY A 145 1.57 13.92 -11.26
N LEU A 146 0.68 12.93 -11.45
CA LEU A 146 -0.72 13.00 -11.04
C LEU A 146 -0.86 13.19 -9.52
N LEU A 147 -0.08 12.45 -8.72
CA LEU A 147 -0.07 12.61 -7.27
C LEU A 147 0.43 14.01 -6.84
N ALA A 148 1.44 14.55 -7.53
CA ALA A 148 1.96 15.88 -7.24
C ALA A 148 0.95 17.00 -7.54
N GLU A 149 0.07 16.82 -8.53
CA GLU A 149 -1.03 17.76 -8.80
C GLU A 149 -2.05 17.81 -7.64
N HIS A 150 -2.17 16.73 -6.88
CA HIS A 150 -3.02 16.63 -5.69
C HIS A 150 -2.26 16.91 -4.37
N GLY A 151 -1.04 17.45 -4.45
CA GLY A 151 -0.23 17.83 -3.28
C GLY A 151 0.68 16.72 -2.73
N LEU A 152 0.54 15.47 -3.20
CA LEU A 152 1.34 14.33 -2.72
C LEU A 152 2.61 14.13 -3.56
N ARG A 153 3.66 14.90 -3.23
CA ARG A 153 4.95 14.82 -3.92
C ARG A 153 5.81 13.68 -3.38
N VAL A 154 6.03 12.65 -4.20
CA VAL A 154 6.89 11.50 -3.86
C VAL A 154 7.86 11.15 -4.98
N GLU A 155 8.97 10.49 -4.64
CA GLU A 155 9.84 9.90 -5.64
C GLU A 155 9.25 8.60 -6.20
N VAL A 156 9.55 8.30 -7.46
CA VAL A 156 9.20 7.02 -8.12
C VAL A 156 9.64 5.82 -7.28
N LYS A 157 10.82 5.90 -6.63
CA LYS A 157 11.33 4.85 -5.75
C LYS A 157 10.42 4.61 -4.54
N THR A 158 9.85 5.66 -3.98
CA THR A 158 8.92 5.57 -2.83
C THR A 158 7.58 5.00 -3.27
N LEU A 159 6.99 5.52 -4.36
CA LEU A 159 5.77 4.99 -4.98
C LEU A 159 5.89 3.47 -5.19
N LYS A 160 6.91 3.05 -5.94
CA LYS A 160 7.17 1.64 -6.23
C LYS A 160 7.35 0.79 -4.98
N ARG A 161 8.15 1.26 -4.01
CA ARG A 161 8.40 0.50 -2.78
C ARG A 161 7.11 0.27 -2.00
N VAL A 162 6.29 1.31 -1.83
CA VAL A 162 5.02 1.22 -1.11
C VAL A 162 4.06 0.30 -1.86
N ALA A 163 3.84 0.53 -3.16
CA ALA A 163 2.92 -0.27 -3.97
C ALA A 163 3.28 -1.76 -4.00
N LEU A 164 4.56 -2.10 -4.19
CA LEU A 164 5.02 -3.49 -4.14
C LEU A 164 4.88 -4.11 -2.75
N SER A 165 5.10 -3.34 -1.69
CA SER A 165 4.89 -3.83 -0.33
C SER A 165 3.40 -4.06 -0.05
N THR A 166 2.52 -3.18 -0.53
CA THR A 166 1.06 -3.35 -0.47
C THR A 166 0.64 -4.61 -1.20
N ALA A 167 1.09 -4.81 -2.44
CA ALA A 167 0.75 -5.99 -3.22
C ALA A 167 1.18 -7.30 -2.55
N ARG A 168 2.36 -7.34 -1.91
CA ARG A 168 2.82 -8.52 -1.16
C ARG A 168 1.96 -8.78 0.08
N ALA A 169 1.59 -7.73 0.81
CA ALA A 169 0.72 -7.87 1.97
C ALA A 169 -0.68 -8.35 1.56
N ASP A 170 -1.20 -7.84 0.45
CA ASP A 170 -2.48 -8.25 -0.12
C ASP A 170 -2.48 -9.72 -0.55
N LEU A 171 -1.46 -10.17 -1.29
CA LEU A 171 -1.29 -11.58 -1.65
C LEU A 171 -1.26 -12.50 -0.41
N SER A 172 -0.52 -12.10 0.63
CA SER A 172 -0.48 -12.88 1.87
C SER A 172 -1.84 -12.90 2.59
N ALA A 173 -2.59 -11.80 2.57
CA ALA A 173 -3.92 -11.73 3.18
C ALA A 173 -4.93 -12.58 2.39
N ARG A 174 -4.83 -12.57 1.06
CA ARG A 174 -5.62 -13.38 0.13
C ARG A 174 -5.37 -14.87 0.35
N ASP A 175 -4.10 -15.30 0.41
CA ASP A 175 -3.75 -16.71 0.68
C ASP A 175 -4.33 -17.17 2.02
N ALA A 176 -4.18 -16.36 3.07
CA ALA A 176 -4.75 -16.67 4.37
C ALA A 176 -6.29 -16.71 4.37
N ALA A 177 -6.94 -15.85 3.59
CA ALA A 177 -8.40 -15.86 3.43
C ALA A 177 -8.88 -17.09 2.67
N LEU A 178 -8.16 -17.49 1.62
CA LEU A 178 -8.47 -18.70 0.84
C LEU A 178 -8.33 -19.97 1.69
N GLU A 179 -7.27 -20.08 2.48
CA GLU A 179 -7.07 -21.23 3.38
C GLU A 179 -8.18 -21.33 4.44
N ARG A 180 -8.62 -20.20 5.02
CA ARG A 180 -9.80 -20.20 5.92
C ARG A 180 -11.07 -20.63 5.19
N ALA A 181 -11.34 -20.04 4.02
CA ALA A 181 -12.55 -20.34 3.25
C ALA A 181 -12.63 -21.81 2.82
N ARG A 182 -11.49 -22.48 2.58
CA ARG A 182 -11.44 -23.93 2.27
C ARG A 182 -11.85 -24.82 3.44
N GLN A 183 -11.74 -24.32 4.68
CA GLN A 183 -12.07 -25.06 5.89
C GLN A 183 -13.49 -24.76 6.39
N GLU A 184 -14.09 -23.65 5.96
CA GLU A 184 -15.44 -23.27 6.33
C GLU A 184 -16.48 -24.11 5.56
N PRO A 185 -17.45 -24.74 6.23
CA PRO A 185 -18.52 -25.45 5.56
C PRO A 185 -19.38 -24.48 4.75
N ILE A 186 -19.75 -24.86 3.53
CA ILE A 186 -20.61 -24.06 2.68
C ILE A 186 -22.05 -24.12 3.20
N ASP A 187 -22.58 -22.99 3.67
CA ASP A 187 -23.98 -22.90 4.08
C ASP A 187 -24.91 -22.99 2.86
N ARG A 188 -25.78 -24.01 2.85
CA ARG A 188 -26.82 -24.21 1.83
C ARG A 188 -27.84 -23.07 1.77
N HIS A 189 -27.95 -22.26 2.82
CA HIS A 189 -28.79 -21.07 2.91
C HIS A 189 -27.98 -19.76 2.80
N GLY A 190 -26.72 -19.85 2.37
CA GLY A 190 -25.85 -18.69 2.21
C GLY A 190 -26.28 -17.72 1.10
N PRO A 191 -25.52 -16.63 0.89
CA PRO A 191 -25.91 -15.52 0.01
C PRO A 191 -26.18 -15.89 -1.47
N LEU A 192 -25.69 -17.04 -1.92
CA LEU A 192 -25.87 -17.56 -3.29
C LEU A 192 -26.99 -18.61 -3.40
N ALA A 193 -27.69 -18.93 -2.31
CA ALA A 193 -28.73 -19.95 -2.30
C ALA A 193 -29.85 -19.63 -3.30
N GLY A 194 -30.10 -20.54 -4.24
CA GLY A 194 -31.11 -20.38 -5.29
C GLY A 194 -30.80 -19.28 -6.31
N GLN A 195 -29.57 -18.78 -6.35
CA GLN A 195 -29.08 -17.89 -7.40
C GLN A 195 -28.42 -18.69 -8.52
N ARG A 196 -28.30 -18.09 -9.71
CA ARG A 196 -27.47 -18.60 -10.80
C ARG A 196 -26.17 -17.81 -10.81
N VAL A 197 -25.02 -18.48 -10.95
CA VAL A 197 -23.71 -17.82 -10.94
C VAL A 197 -23.01 -18.11 -12.27
N ARG A 198 -22.48 -17.07 -12.92
CA ARG A 198 -21.55 -17.22 -14.04
C ARG A 198 -20.15 -16.95 -13.52
N VAL A 199 -19.25 -17.86 -13.84
CA VAL A 199 -17.82 -17.68 -13.58
C VAL A 199 -17.13 -17.63 -14.94
N GLY A 200 -16.59 -16.46 -15.28
CA GLY A 200 -15.81 -16.22 -16.47
C GLY A 200 -14.32 -16.20 -16.14
N LEU A 201 -13.52 -16.81 -17.00
CA LEU A 201 -12.07 -16.73 -16.97
C LEU A 201 -11.59 -16.22 -18.31
N ASP A 202 -10.80 -15.16 -18.29
CA ASP A 202 -10.13 -14.62 -19.47
C ASP A 202 -8.62 -14.53 -19.24
N GLY A 203 -7.86 -14.64 -20.31
CA GLY A 203 -6.41 -14.72 -20.30
C GLY A 203 -5.80 -13.69 -21.25
N GLY A 204 -4.87 -12.89 -20.73
CA GLY A 204 -4.08 -11.95 -21.53
C GLY A 204 -2.71 -12.52 -21.90
N ARG A 205 -1.90 -11.69 -22.58
CA ARG A 205 -0.47 -11.95 -22.74
C ARG A 205 0.31 -10.70 -22.38
N VAL A 206 1.22 -10.83 -21.42
CA VAL A 206 2.13 -9.73 -21.04
C VAL A 206 3.57 -10.24 -21.04
N ARG A 207 4.51 -9.38 -21.46
CA ARG A 207 5.93 -9.64 -21.28
C ARG A 207 6.38 -9.06 -19.96
N THR A 208 6.97 -9.88 -19.10
CA THR A 208 7.64 -9.40 -17.89
C THR A 208 9.12 -9.17 -18.16
N ARG A 209 9.79 -8.42 -17.28
CA ARG A 209 11.23 -8.20 -17.36
C ARG A 209 11.91 -8.84 -16.17
N LYS A 210 12.69 -9.91 -16.40
CA LYS A 210 13.44 -10.62 -15.36
C LYS A 210 14.93 -10.28 -15.49
N PRO A 211 15.50 -9.41 -14.63
CA PRO A 211 16.91 -9.03 -14.73
C PRO A 211 17.83 -10.19 -14.32
N HIS A 212 18.91 -10.39 -15.06
CA HIS A 212 19.94 -11.33 -14.66
C HIS A 212 20.76 -10.76 -13.49
N PRO A 213 20.98 -11.54 -12.42
CA PRO A 213 21.94 -11.17 -11.39
C PRO A 213 23.36 -11.10 -11.98
N GLY A 214 24.23 -10.26 -11.40
CA GLY A 214 25.65 -10.22 -11.76
C GLY A 214 26.08 -9.03 -12.61
N ARG A 215 27.03 -9.26 -13.53
CA ARG A 215 27.79 -8.21 -14.23
C ARG A 215 26.88 -7.25 -15.00
N LYS A 216 27.06 -5.95 -14.77
CA LYS A 216 26.44 -4.89 -15.56
C LYS A 216 27.12 -4.79 -16.93
N THR A 217 26.34 -4.43 -17.95
CA THR A 217 26.87 -4.08 -19.28
C THR A 217 27.76 -2.84 -19.19
N LYS A 218 28.48 -2.52 -20.28
CA LYS A 218 29.31 -1.30 -20.39
C LYS A 218 28.50 -0.02 -20.08
N ASN A 219 27.19 -0.04 -20.31
CA ASN A 219 26.27 1.08 -20.06
C ASN A 219 25.66 1.05 -18.65
N GLY A 220 26.21 0.23 -17.73
CA GLY A 220 25.78 0.18 -16.33
C GLY A 220 24.44 -0.52 -16.07
N ARG A 221 23.90 -1.28 -17.03
CA ARG A 221 22.58 -1.96 -16.92
C ARG A 221 22.75 -3.47 -16.76
N HIS A 222 21.81 -4.11 -16.08
CA HIS A 222 21.73 -5.58 -16.10
C HIS A 222 21.08 -6.03 -17.40
N ARG A 223 21.58 -7.14 -17.98
CA ARG A 223 20.84 -7.88 -19.00
C ARG A 223 19.56 -8.46 -18.37
N TYR A 224 18.58 -8.84 -19.19
CA TYR A 224 17.30 -9.35 -18.71
C TYR A 224 16.65 -10.26 -19.73
N ASP A 225 15.82 -11.18 -19.24
CA ASP A 225 14.89 -11.96 -20.04
C ASP A 225 13.54 -11.25 -20.14
N THR A 226 12.81 -11.54 -21.21
CA THR A 226 11.44 -11.06 -21.43
C THR A 226 10.44 -12.19 -21.63
N PRO A 227 10.20 -13.04 -20.61
CA PRO A 227 9.27 -14.15 -20.76
C PRO A 227 7.84 -13.61 -20.88
N TRP A 228 7.05 -14.30 -21.70
CA TRP A 228 5.60 -14.15 -21.70
C TRP A 228 5.04 -14.77 -20.43
N CYS A 229 4.09 -14.08 -19.80
CA CYS A 229 3.17 -14.67 -18.84
C CYS A 229 1.73 -14.30 -19.21
N GLU A 230 0.80 -15.07 -18.67
CA GLU A 230 -0.64 -14.89 -18.85
C GLU A 230 -1.22 -14.21 -17.60
N PRO A 231 -1.65 -12.95 -17.68
CA PRO A 231 -2.58 -12.39 -16.71
C PRO A 231 -3.92 -13.08 -16.84
N ARG A 232 -4.51 -13.50 -15.72
CA ARG A 232 -5.80 -14.18 -15.65
C ARG A 232 -6.80 -13.27 -14.96
N LEU A 233 -7.92 -13.00 -15.63
CA LEU A 233 -9.05 -12.27 -15.09
C LEU A 233 -10.17 -13.26 -14.75
N LEU A 234 -10.57 -13.27 -13.48
CA LEU A 234 -11.75 -13.97 -12.98
C LEU A 234 -12.89 -12.97 -12.85
N VAL A 235 -14.04 -13.29 -13.44
CA VAL A 235 -15.27 -12.51 -13.33
C VAL A 235 -16.36 -13.39 -12.76
N ILE A 236 -16.98 -12.97 -11.65
CA ILE A 236 -18.11 -13.68 -11.04
C ILE A 236 -19.34 -12.79 -11.10
N ASP A 237 -20.33 -13.23 -11.85
CA ASP A 237 -21.65 -12.59 -11.94
C ASP A 237 -22.71 -13.43 -11.25
N VAL A 238 -23.64 -12.77 -10.59
CA VAL A 238 -24.78 -13.41 -9.93
C VAL A 238 -26.06 -12.96 -10.61
N PHE A 239 -26.88 -13.93 -10.99
CA PHE A 239 -28.18 -13.76 -11.63
C PHE A 239 -29.26 -14.35 -10.74
N ASP A 240 -30.46 -13.80 -10.85
CA ASP A 240 -31.63 -14.37 -10.21
C ASP A 240 -32.03 -15.73 -10.82
N ARG A 241 -33.06 -16.35 -10.25
CA ARG A 241 -33.61 -17.63 -10.74
C ARG A 241 -34.05 -17.60 -12.20
N LYS A 242 -34.45 -16.42 -12.71
CA LYS A 242 -34.90 -16.17 -14.08
C LYS A 242 -33.75 -15.81 -15.02
N GLY A 243 -32.51 -15.78 -14.53
CA GLY A 243 -31.32 -15.44 -15.31
C GLY A 243 -31.13 -13.94 -15.53
N LYS A 244 -31.81 -13.08 -14.76
CA LYS A 244 -31.68 -11.62 -14.85
C LYS A 244 -30.58 -11.13 -13.90
N THR A 245 -29.76 -10.20 -14.37
CA THR A 245 -28.79 -9.50 -13.53
C THR A 245 -29.47 -8.38 -12.73
N ASP A 246 -28.98 -8.17 -11.51
CA ASP A 246 -29.24 -6.91 -10.81
C ASP A 246 -28.36 -5.82 -11.42
N ARG A 247 -28.98 -4.78 -11.98
CA ARG A 247 -28.27 -3.66 -12.62
C ARG A 247 -27.44 -2.83 -11.63
N LEU A 248 -27.78 -2.89 -10.34
CA LEU A 248 -27.04 -2.18 -9.30
C LEU A 248 -25.89 -3.02 -8.72
N ARG A 249 -25.84 -4.32 -9.04
CA ARG A 249 -24.79 -5.22 -8.56
C ARG A 249 -23.71 -5.38 -9.62
N LEU A 250 -22.56 -4.78 -9.37
CA LEU A 250 -21.39 -4.99 -10.22
C LEU A 250 -20.86 -6.42 -10.06
N PRO A 251 -20.30 -7.00 -11.14
CA PRO A 251 -19.61 -8.28 -11.07
C PRO A 251 -18.43 -8.20 -10.10
N LEU A 252 -18.08 -9.33 -9.49
CA LEU A 252 -16.83 -9.43 -8.75
C LEU A 252 -15.71 -9.70 -9.75
N TYR A 253 -14.67 -8.88 -9.69
CA TYR A 253 -13.47 -9.03 -10.51
C TYR A 253 -12.30 -9.41 -9.63
N ASP A 254 -11.48 -10.34 -10.11
CA ASP A 254 -10.20 -10.66 -9.52
C ASP A 254 -9.18 -10.89 -10.63
N VAL A 255 -7.95 -10.41 -10.41
CA VAL A 255 -6.87 -10.48 -11.40
C VAL A 255 -5.66 -11.12 -10.76
N LEU A 256 -5.15 -12.13 -11.45
CA LEU A 256 -3.91 -12.80 -11.08
C LEU A 256 -2.91 -12.67 -12.21
N ILE A 257 -1.64 -12.47 -11.84
CA ILE A 257 -0.52 -12.71 -12.74
C ILE A 257 0.25 -13.87 -12.12
N ASP A 258 -0.07 -15.09 -12.56
CA ASP A 258 0.61 -16.30 -12.10
C ASP A 258 2.11 -16.26 -12.47
N ASP A 259 2.93 -16.84 -11.60
CA ASP A 259 4.36 -17.12 -11.79
C ASP A 259 5.33 -15.93 -11.83
N VAL A 260 5.02 -14.86 -11.08
CA VAL A 260 6.07 -13.93 -10.66
C VAL A 260 6.71 -14.39 -9.35
N SER A 261 7.44 -15.51 -9.41
CA SER A 261 8.44 -15.92 -8.40
C SER A 261 9.60 -14.91 -8.23
N THR A 262 9.49 -13.73 -8.83
CA THR A 262 10.50 -12.68 -8.84
C THR A 262 9.91 -11.41 -8.21
N PRO A 263 10.55 -10.76 -7.23
CA PRO A 263 10.12 -9.43 -6.82
C PRO A 263 10.15 -8.52 -8.05
N LEU A 264 8.98 -8.00 -8.45
CA LEU A 264 8.83 -7.06 -9.56
C LEU A 264 9.74 -5.84 -9.32
N TRP A 265 10.93 -5.85 -9.89
CA TRP A 265 11.77 -4.66 -10.00
C TRP A 265 11.35 -3.91 -11.27
N LEU A 266 10.19 -3.27 -11.22
CA LEU A 266 9.73 -2.36 -12.29
C LEU A 266 10.53 -1.06 -12.25
N TRP A 267 11.22 -0.69 -13.32
CA TRP A 267 12.31 0.29 -13.32
C TRP A 267 11.86 1.72 -13.02
#